data_AF-A0A7C4QUD4-F1
#
_entry.id   AF-A0A7C4QUD4-F1
#
_cell.length_a   1.000
_cell.length_b   1.000
_cell.length_c   1.000
_cell.angle_alpha   90.00
_cell.angle_beta   90.00
_cell.angle_gamma   90.00
#
_symmetry.space_group_name_H-M   'P 1'
#
loop_
_entity.id
_entity.type
_entity.pdbx_description
1 polymer ?
#
loop_
_entity_poly.entity_id
_entity_poly.type
_entity_poly.pdbx_seq_one_letter_code
_entity_poly.pdbx_strand_id
1 'polypeptide(L)'
;MNRLSRVLAVFVTVASLGYAAFVLALVNGGPNWEALAGAKSVTENVAIAPPQLPDGPYTATHRLTGDQLKSSKVLAEVVIASQKRVLDDLNKQIQDLEQVIEPLKQRIAAAQRDIDVDRSGLNARSEAWTARLRQLAQELDAVNADLQARVTEATQVGRDLEERRFEVLRLQNQLELLRDDLFAAQEQRRALEDELTQLLEAQQRLERRRQQLQERLGEKY
;
A
#
# COMPACT_ATOMS: atom_id res chain seq x y z
N MET A 1 -59.80 -37.23 -91.52
CA MET A 1 -59.17 -36.64 -90.31
C MET A 1 -59.06 -35.14 -90.49
N ASN A 2 -59.89 -34.36 -89.78
CA ASN A 2 -59.97 -32.91 -89.92
C ASN A 2 -58.73 -32.23 -89.31
N ARG A 3 -58.26 -31.15 -89.94
CA ARG A 3 -57.00 -30.44 -89.60
C ARG A 3 -56.88 -30.05 -88.12
N LEU A 4 -57.99 -29.78 -87.44
CA LEU A 4 -58.07 -29.51 -86.00
C LEU A 4 -57.54 -30.67 -85.13
N SER A 5 -57.79 -31.93 -85.49
CA SER A 5 -57.31 -33.09 -84.72
C SER A 5 -55.78 -33.25 -84.77
N ARG A 6 -55.14 -32.85 -85.88
CA ARG A 6 -53.66 -32.89 -85.98
C ARG A 6 -53.01 -31.79 -85.16
N VAL A 7 -53.56 -30.58 -85.18
CA VAL A 7 -53.02 -29.46 -84.38
C VAL A 7 -53.18 -29.75 -82.89
N LEU A 8 -54.33 -30.31 -82.47
CA LEU A 8 -54.54 -30.73 -81.09
C LEU A 8 -53.54 -31.82 -80.67
N ALA A 9 -53.30 -32.82 -81.52
CA ALA A 9 -52.35 -33.88 -81.23
C ALA A 9 -50.92 -33.36 -81.05
N VAL A 10 -50.47 -32.43 -81.91
CA VAL A 10 -49.15 -31.80 -81.80
C VAL A 10 -49.04 -30.93 -80.56
N PHE A 11 -50.08 -30.19 -80.20
CA PHE A 11 -50.07 -29.39 -78.98
C PHE A 11 -50.02 -30.27 -77.72
N VAL A 12 -50.81 -31.35 -77.68
CA VAL A 12 -50.81 -32.29 -76.54
C VAL A 12 -49.46 -33.00 -76.39
N THR A 13 -48.80 -33.38 -77.48
CA THR A 13 -47.47 -33.99 -77.41
C THR A 13 -46.38 -33.01 -76.99
N VAL A 14 -46.43 -31.75 -77.44
CA VAL A 14 -45.49 -30.72 -76.99
C VAL A 14 -45.72 -30.34 -75.53
N ALA A 15 -46.98 -30.23 -75.09
CA ALA A 15 -47.31 -29.96 -73.70
C ALA A 15 -46.91 -31.11 -72.77
N SER A 16 -47.10 -32.37 -73.20
CA SER A 16 -46.68 -33.53 -72.41
C SER A 16 -45.15 -33.67 -72.35
N LEU A 17 -44.44 -33.36 -73.45
CA LEU A 17 -42.98 -33.28 -73.46
C LEU A 17 -42.46 -32.15 -72.57
N GLY A 18 -43.10 -30.98 -72.59
CA GLY A 18 -42.77 -29.86 -71.70
C GLY A 18 -42.99 -30.19 -70.23
N TYR A 19 -44.11 -30.86 -69.91
CA TYR A 19 -44.39 -31.35 -68.56
C TYR A 19 -43.38 -32.42 -68.13
N ALA A 20 -43.05 -33.38 -69.00
CA ALA A 20 -42.04 -34.40 -68.72
C ALA A 20 -40.65 -33.80 -68.50
N ALA A 21 -40.25 -32.80 -69.30
CA ALA A 21 -38.98 -32.09 -69.13
C ALA A 21 -38.94 -31.30 -67.81
N PHE A 22 -40.04 -30.66 -67.43
CA PHE A 22 -40.18 -29.96 -66.15
C PHE A 22 -40.13 -30.92 -64.95
N VAL A 23 -40.80 -32.07 -65.04
CA VAL A 23 -40.75 -33.12 -64.02
C VAL A 23 -39.34 -33.69 -63.89
N LEU A 24 -38.66 -33.97 -65.01
CA LEU A 24 -37.27 -34.45 -65.00
C LEU A 24 -36.31 -33.41 -64.39
N ALA A 25 -36.50 -32.12 -64.66
CA ALA A 25 -35.72 -31.05 -64.06
C ALA A 25 -35.96 -30.91 -62.55
N LEU A 26 -37.19 -31.13 -62.08
CA LEU A 26 -37.50 -31.14 -60.64
C LEU A 26 -36.93 -32.38 -59.92
N VAL A 27 -36.95 -33.54 -60.58
CA VAL A 27 -36.43 -34.79 -60.01
C VAL A 27 -34.90 -34.78 -59.92
N ASN A 28 -34.20 -34.21 -60.92
CA ASN A 28 -32.73 -34.25 -60.99
C ASN A 28 -32.02 -32.91 -60.70
N GLY A 29 -32.74 -31.79 -60.59
CA GLY A 29 -32.16 -30.44 -60.45
C GLY A 29 -32.24 -29.81 -59.05
N GLY A 30 -32.80 -30.51 -58.06
CA GLY A 30 -32.90 -30.02 -56.69
C GLY A 30 -31.58 -30.18 -55.89
N PRO A 31 -31.40 -29.42 -54.79
CA PRO A 31 -30.32 -29.67 -53.83
C PRO A 31 -30.38 -31.10 -53.29
N ASN A 32 -29.23 -31.69 -52.98
CA ASN A 32 -29.19 -32.99 -52.30
C ASN A 32 -29.62 -32.83 -50.84
N TRP A 33 -30.92 -32.97 -50.58
CA TRP A 33 -31.53 -32.82 -49.26
C TRP A 33 -31.06 -33.86 -48.25
N GLU A 34 -30.66 -35.06 -48.69
CA GLU A 34 -30.09 -36.08 -47.82
C GLU A 34 -28.70 -35.68 -47.32
N ALA A 35 -27.86 -35.15 -48.20
CA ALA A 35 -26.56 -34.62 -47.82
C ALA A 35 -26.69 -33.40 -46.89
N LEU A 36 -27.67 -32.53 -47.13
CA LEU A 36 -27.95 -31.37 -46.27
C LEU A 36 -28.56 -31.77 -44.91
N ALA A 37 -29.37 -32.83 -44.86
CA ALA A 37 -29.88 -33.39 -43.62
C ALA A 37 -28.77 -33.99 -42.75
N GLY A 38 -27.72 -34.53 -43.37
CA GLY A 38 -26.52 -35.03 -42.71
C GLY A 38 -25.43 -34.00 -42.45
N ALA A 39 -25.61 -32.75 -42.89
CA ALA A 39 -24.58 -31.71 -42.74
C ALA A 39 -24.34 -31.35 -41.27
N LYS A 40 -23.07 -31.14 -40.89
CA LYS A 40 -22.69 -30.80 -39.52
C LYS A 40 -23.39 -29.52 -39.02
N SER A 41 -23.54 -28.52 -39.89
CA SER A 41 -24.18 -27.24 -39.58
C SER A 41 -25.63 -27.34 -39.11
N VAL A 42 -26.32 -28.44 -39.44
CA VAL A 42 -27.70 -28.72 -39.01
C VAL A 42 -27.69 -29.75 -37.90
N THR A 43 -26.92 -30.82 -38.08
CA THR A 43 -26.93 -31.97 -37.18
C THR A 43 -26.31 -31.69 -35.82
N GLU A 44 -25.49 -30.64 -35.66
CA GLU A 44 -24.92 -30.26 -34.38
C GLU A 44 -26.00 -29.95 -33.32
N ASN A 45 -27.04 -29.21 -33.72
CA ASN A 45 -28.11 -28.78 -32.81
C ASN A 45 -29.46 -29.46 -33.08
N VAL A 46 -29.66 -30.05 -34.26
CA VAL A 46 -30.94 -30.64 -34.66
C VAL A 46 -30.75 -32.07 -35.18
N ALA A 47 -31.47 -33.03 -34.60
CA ALA A 47 -31.53 -34.39 -35.12
C ALA A 47 -32.66 -34.50 -36.14
N ILE A 48 -32.39 -35.04 -37.34
CA ILE A 48 -33.42 -35.35 -38.34
C ILE A 48 -33.53 -36.87 -38.43
N ALA A 49 -34.66 -37.41 -38.02
CA ALA A 49 -34.96 -38.84 -38.07
C ALA A 49 -35.68 -39.21 -39.37
N PRO A 50 -35.28 -40.30 -40.03
CA PRO A 50 -36.01 -40.83 -41.19
C PRO A 50 -37.38 -41.41 -40.77
N PRO A 51 -38.31 -41.61 -41.73
CA PRO A 51 -39.59 -42.26 -41.49
C PRO A 51 -39.43 -43.64 -40.87
N GLN A 52 -40.21 -43.95 -39.85
CA GLN A 52 -40.24 -45.29 -39.25
C GLN A 52 -41.08 -46.30 -40.07
N LEU A 53 -41.91 -45.80 -40.98
CA LEU A 53 -42.72 -46.57 -41.91
C LEU A 53 -42.39 -46.13 -43.35
N PRO A 54 -42.56 -47.01 -44.37
CA PRO A 54 -42.25 -46.71 -45.78
C PRO A 54 -42.92 -45.44 -46.34
N ASP A 55 -44.05 -44.99 -45.78
CA ASP A 55 -44.77 -43.75 -46.14
C ASP A 55 -44.90 -42.74 -44.97
N GLY A 56 -44.07 -42.89 -43.94
CA GLY A 56 -44.08 -42.05 -42.75
C GLY A 56 -43.42 -40.68 -42.94
N PRO A 57 -43.61 -39.72 -42.01
CA PRO A 57 -42.96 -38.42 -42.08
C PRO A 57 -41.54 -38.44 -41.51
N TYR A 58 -40.65 -37.62 -42.09
CA TYR A 58 -39.39 -37.22 -41.48
C TYR A 58 -39.68 -36.30 -40.30
N THR A 59 -38.86 -36.39 -39.24
CA THR A 59 -39.06 -35.57 -38.03
C THR A 59 -37.75 -34.91 -37.61
N ALA A 60 -37.76 -33.59 -37.44
CA ALA A 60 -36.66 -32.83 -36.84
C ALA A 60 -36.93 -32.57 -35.35
N THR A 61 -35.95 -32.88 -34.50
CA THR A 61 -35.96 -32.61 -33.07
C THR A 61 -34.72 -31.82 -32.66
N HIS A 62 -34.86 -30.86 -31.76
CA HIS A 62 -33.72 -30.15 -31.20
C HIS A 62 -32.98 -31.08 -30.22
N ARG A 63 -31.65 -31.20 -30.34
CA ARG A 63 -30.88 -32.21 -29.61
C ARG A 63 -30.78 -31.96 -28.11
N LEU A 64 -30.70 -30.70 -27.71
CA LEU A 64 -30.50 -30.33 -26.30
C LEU A 64 -31.82 -30.29 -25.51
N THR A 65 -32.90 -29.86 -26.15
CA THR A 65 -34.20 -29.70 -25.49
C THR A 65 -35.16 -30.85 -25.76
N GLY A 66 -34.92 -31.63 -26.82
CA GLY A 66 -35.82 -32.72 -27.25
C GLY A 66 -37.07 -32.25 -27.99
N ASP A 67 -37.25 -30.94 -28.18
CA ASP A 67 -38.45 -30.37 -28.79
C ASP A 67 -38.56 -30.75 -30.26
N GLN A 68 -39.77 -31.15 -30.67
CA GLN A 68 -40.07 -31.40 -32.07
C GLN A 68 -40.22 -30.08 -32.82
N LEU A 69 -39.33 -29.86 -33.81
CA LEU A 69 -39.30 -28.65 -34.62
C LEU A 69 -40.30 -28.72 -35.77
N LYS A 70 -40.27 -29.83 -36.51
CA LYS A 70 -41.14 -30.06 -37.67
C LYS A 70 -41.24 -31.54 -37.97
N SER A 71 -42.41 -31.98 -38.44
CA SER A 71 -42.59 -33.28 -39.07
C SER A 71 -43.30 -33.10 -40.42
N SER A 72 -42.76 -33.72 -41.46
CA SER A 72 -43.31 -33.66 -42.82
C SER A 72 -42.88 -34.89 -43.61
N LYS A 73 -43.71 -35.30 -44.57
CA LYS A 73 -43.34 -36.34 -45.55
C LYS A 73 -42.27 -35.86 -46.53
N VAL A 74 -42.03 -34.54 -46.61
CA VAL A 74 -41.03 -33.93 -47.48
C VAL A 74 -39.77 -33.61 -46.68
N LEU A 75 -38.67 -34.32 -46.96
CA LEU A 75 -37.38 -34.10 -46.29
C LEU A 75 -36.90 -32.64 -46.41
N ALA A 76 -37.07 -32.02 -47.58
CA ALA A 76 -36.68 -30.64 -47.83
C ALA A 76 -37.32 -29.65 -46.84
N GLU A 77 -38.61 -29.81 -46.51
CA GLU A 77 -39.30 -28.95 -45.55
C GLU A 77 -38.72 -29.08 -44.13
N VAL A 78 -38.35 -30.30 -43.74
CA VAL A 78 -37.76 -30.59 -42.44
C VAL A 78 -36.35 -30.01 -42.33
N VAL A 79 -35.54 -30.13 -43.39
CA VAL A 79 -34.18 -29.57 -43.48
C VAL A 79 -34.19 -28.04 -43.52
N ILE A 80 -35.12 -27.41 -44.25
CA ILE A 80 -35.22 -25.95 -44.29
C ILE A 80 -35.67 -25.41 -42.92
N ALA A 81 -36.63 -26.08 -42.26
CA ALA A 81 -37.08 -25.68 -40.93
C ALA A 81 -35.98 -25.79 -39.87
N SER A 82 -35.15 -26.85 -39.92
CA SER A 82 -34.02 -27.02 -39.00
C SER A 82 -32.93 -25.99 -39.24
N GLN A 83 -32.56 -25.71 -40.50
CA GLN A 83 -31.62 -24.64 -40.84
C GLN A 83 -32.11 -23.27 -40.36
N LYS A 84 -33.39 -22.96 -40.58
CA LYS A 84 -34.00 -21.72 -40.10
C LYS A 84 -33.89 -21.61 -38.58
N ARG A 85 -34.19 -22.69 -37.84
CA ARG A 85 -34.04 -22.68 -36.37
C ARG A 85 -32.61 -22.38 -35.94
N VAL A 86 -31.62 -23.02 -36.56
CA VAL A 86 -30.20 -22.78 -36.24
C VAL A 86 -29.82 -21.32 -36.50
N LEU A 87 -30.28 -20.73 -37.60
CA LEU A 87 -30.07 -19.31 -37.89
C LEU A 87 -30.76 -18.41 -36.87
N ASP A 88 -32.00 -18.73 -36.47
CA ASP A 88 -32.74 -17.97 -35.46
C ASP A 88 -32.03 -18.02 -34.09
N ASP A 89 -31.47 -19.18 -33.71
CA ASP A 89 -30.72 -19.34 -32.46
C ASP A 89 -29.39 -18.57 -32.48
N LEU A 90 -28.65 -18.63 -33.59
CA LEU A 90 -27.42 -17.86 -33.75
C LEU A 90 -27.69 -16.35 -33.74
N ASN A 91 -28.73 -15.89 -34.43
CA ASN A 91 -29.12 -14.49 -34.42
C ASN A 91 -29.51 -14.02 -33.01
N LYS A 92 -30.22 -14.86 -32.26
CA LYS A 92 -30.56 -14.57 -30.86
C LYS A 92 -29.30 -14.46 -30.00
N GLN A 93 -28.36 -15.40 -30.13
CA GLN A 93 -27.08 -15.33 -29.40
C GLN A 93 -26.27 -14.08 -29.75
N ILE A 94 -26.22 -13.70 -31.02
CA ILE A 94 -25.57 -12.46 -31.46
C ILE A 94 -26.23 -11.26 -30.77
N GLN A 95 -27.56 -11.17 -30.82
CA GLN A 95 -28.30 -10.08 -30.20
C GLN A 95 -28.08 -10.02 -28.67
N ASP A 96 -28.11 -11.16 -28.00
CA ASP A 96 -27.89 -11.26 -26.54
C ASP A 96 -26.45 -10.84 -26.19
N LEU A 97 -25.45 -11.25 -26.98
CA LEU A 97 -24.05 -10.85 -26.78
C LEU A 97 -23.84 -9.36 -27.05
N GLU A 98 -24.43 -8.80 -28.12
CA GLU A 98 -24.35 -7.38 -28.45
C GLU A 98 -24.90 -6.50 -27.33
N GLN A 99 -25.98 -6.92 -26.67
CA GLN A 99 -26.55 -6.22 -25.52
C GLN A 99 -25.59 -6.13 -24.32
N VAL A 100 -24.65 -7.07 -24.19
CA VAL A 100 -23.72 -7.14 -23.05
C VAL A 100 -22.37 -6.50 -23.37
N ILE A 101 -21.93 -6.49 -24.64
CA ILE A 101 -20.63 -5.97 -25.06
C ILE A 101 -20.50 -4.47 -24.75
N GLU A 102 -21.47 -3.65 -25.16
CA GLU A 102 -21.40 -2.21 -24.96
C GLU A 102 -21.38 -1.77 -23.49
N PRO A 103 -22.25 -2.27 -22.59
CA PRO A 103 -22.14 -1.93 -21.18
C PRO A 103 -20.83 -2.44 -20.56
N LEU A 104 -20.30 -3.59 -20.98
CA LEU A 104 -18.99 -4.05 -20.50
C LEU A 104 -17.85 -3.11 -20.93
N LYS A 105 -17.83 -2.64 -22.18
CA LYS A 105 -16.86 -1.64 -22.64
C LYS A 105 -16.89 -0.37 -21.80
N GLN A 106 -18.10 0.11 -21.48
CA GLN A 106 -18.27 1.29 -20.64
C GLN A 106 -17.75 1.04 -19.21
N ARG A 107 -18.02 -0.13 -18.63
CA ARG A 107 -17.52 -0.51 -17.30
C ARG A 107 -15.99 -0.63 -17.27
N ILE A 108 -15.39 -1.18 -18.32
CA ILE A 108 -13.92 -1.24 -18.46
C ILE A 108 -13.34 0.17 -18.51
N ALA A 109 -13.90 1.06 -19.31
CA ALA A 109 -13.43 2.44 -19.42
C ALA A 109 -13.59 3.21 -18.09
N ALA A 110 -14.67 2.98 -17.35
CA ALA A 110 -14.86 3.56 -16.02
C ALA A 110 -13.82 3.02 -15.03
N ALA A 111 -13.64 1.70 -14.97
CA ALA A 111 -12.66 1.07 -14.08
C ALA A 111 -11.22 1.54 -14.37
N GLN A 112 -10.86 1.76 -15.64
CA GLN A 112 -9.55 2.31 -16.01
C GLN A 112 -9.34 3.71 -15.43
N ARG A 113 -10.34 4.59 -15.50
CA ARG A 113 -10.26 5.92 -14.91
C ARG A 113 -10.09 5.86 -13.39
N ASP A 114 -10.85 4.98 -12.73
CA ASP A 114 -10.77 4.80 -11.28
C ASP A 114 -9.37 4.31 -10.88
N ILE A 115 -8.80 3.35 -11.62
CA ILE A 115 -7.43 2.86 -11.41
C ILE A 115 -6.41 3.99 -11.55
N ASP A 116 -6.55 4.86 -12.55
CA ASP A 116 -5.61 5.97 -12.77
C ASP A 116 -5.68 6.99 -11.62
N VAL A 117 -6.89 7.31 -11.16
CA VAL A 117 -7.12 8.20 -10.00
C VAL A 117 -6.52 7.59 -8.73
N ASP A 118 -6.81 6.32 -8.46
CA ASP A 118 -6.31 5.61 -7.29
C ASP A 118 -4.78 5.53 -7.30
N ARG A 119 -4.18 5.22 -8.46
CA ARG A 119 -2.72 5.16 -8.61
C ARG A 119 -2.07 6.52 -8.34
N SER A 120 -2.66 7.60 -8.85
CA SER A 120 -2.19 8.96 -8.57
C SER A 120 -2.29 9.29 -7.08
N GLY A 121 -3.42 8.96 -6.44
CA GLY A 121 -3.63 9.20 -5.01
C GLY A 121 -2.67 8.40 -4.13
N LEU A 122 -2.42 7.13 -4.46
CA LEU A 122 -1.47 6.27 -3.75
C LEU A 122 -0.04 6.77 -3.89
N ASN A 123 0.37 7.21 -5.08
CA ASN A 123 1.70 7.79 -5.30
C ASN A 123 1.89 9.07 -4.46
N ALA A 124 0.94 10.02 -4.53
CA ALA A 124 1.01 11.25 -3.76
C ALA A 124 1.06 10.99 -2.24
N ARG A 125 0.27 10.02 -1.76
CA ARG A 125 0.29 9.60 -0.36
C ARG A 125 1.64 8.97 0.01
N SER A 126 2.19 8.11 -0.85
CA SER A 126 3.50 7.49 -0.63
C SER A 126 4.61 8.53 -0.51
N GLU A 127 4.64 9.50 -1.42
CA GLU A 127 5.60 10.61 -1.41
C GLU A 127 5.49 11.44 -0.12
N ALA A 128 4.26 11.77 0.30
CA ALA A 128 4.02 12.50 1.54
C ALA A 128 4.51 11.74 2.78
N TRP A 129 4.29 10.42 2.84
CA TRP A 129 4.80 9.58 3.93
C TRP A 129 6.33 9.50 3.93
N THR A 130 6.96 9.35 2.75
CA THR A 130 8.42 9.37 2.65
C THR A 130 9.00 10.70 3.10
N ALA A 131 8.40 11.82 2.73
CA ALA A 131 8.83 13.14 3.18
C ALA A 131 8.70 13.28 4.71
N ARG A 132 7.58 12.84 5.28
CA ARG A 132 7.35 12.89 6.73
C ARG A 132 8.30 12.00 7.52
N LEU A 133 8.63 10.81 7.00
CA LEU A 133 9.62 9.92 7.61
C LEU A 133 11.02 10.55 7.61
N ARG A 134 11.42 11.22 6.51
CA ARG A 134 12.70 11.94 6.47
C ARG A 134 12.76 13.07 7.48
N GLN A 135 11.67 13.85 7.61
CA GLN A 135 11.59 14.92 8.59
C GLN A 135 11.70 14.38 10.02
N LEU A 136 10.96 13.31 10.35
CA LEU A 136 11.03 12.67 11.66
C LEU A 136 12.44 12.12 11.96
N ALA A 137 13.13 11.56 10.96
CA ALA A 137 14.51 11.11 11.13
C ALA A 137 15.45 12.28 11.47
N GLN A 138 15.31 13.42 10.77
CA GLN A 138 16.10 14.63 11.05
C GLN A 138 15.80 15.21 12.44
N GLU A 139 14.53 15.25 12.85
CA GLU A 139 14.13 15.67 14.19
C GLU A 139 14.72 14.75 15.27
N LEU A 140 14.71 13.44 15.05
CA LEU A 140 15.29 12.45 15.96
C LEU A 140 16.81 12.62 16.09
N ASP A 141 17.51 12.82 14.98
CA ASP A 141 18.96 13.07 14.97
C ASP A 141 19.31 14.35 15.73
N ALA A 142 18.53 15.42 15.54
CA ALA A 142 18.71 16.68 16.26
C ALA A 142 18.50 16.52 17.77
N VAL A 143 17.44 15.81 18.19
CA VAL A 143 17.17 15.53 19.61
C VAL A 143 18.27 14.67 20.23
N ASN A 144 18.77 13.66 19.50
CA ASN A 144 19.88 12.83 19.97
C ASN A 144 21.17 13.64 20.15
N ALA A 145 21.46 14.57 19.24
CA ALA A 145 22.62 15.46 19.36
C ALA A 145 22.50 16.39 20.59
N ASP A 146 21.33 16.98 20.81
CA ASP A 146 21.07 17.82 22.00
C ASP A 146 21.19 17.01 23.29
N LEU A 147 20.67 15.78 23.31
CA LEU A 147 20.79 14.89 24.47
C LEU A 147 22.25 14.56 24.78
N GLN A 148 23.07 14.25 23.78
CA GLN A 148 24.50 13.97 23.97
C GLN A 148 25.26 15.20 24.51
N ALA A 149 24.94 16.40 24.01
CA ALA A 149 25.50 17.64 24.51
C ALA A 149 25.14 17.86 26.00
N ARG A 150 23.86 17.70 26.36
CA ARG A 150 23.39 17.83 27.75
C ARG A 150 24.02 16.80 28.70
N VAL A 151 24.21 15.56 28.25
CA VAL A 151 24.89 14.53 29.06
C VAL A 151 26.34 14.91 29.32
N THR A 152 27.02 15.45 28.31
CA THR A 152 28.40 15.93 28.45
C THR A 152 28.48 17.11 29.42
N GLU A 153 27.58 18.09 29.27
CA GLU A 153 27.46 19.24 30.18
C GLU A 153 27.19 18.79 31.61
N ALA A 154 26.22 17.90 31.83
CA ALA A 154 25.90 17.37 33.15
C ALA A 154 27.09 16.66 33.80
N THR A 155 27.87 15.91 33.00
CA THR A 155 29.09 15.25 33.48
C THR A 155 30.15 16.26 33.90
N GLN A 156 30.33 17.34 33.12
CA GLN A 156 31.27 18.40 33.44
C GLN A 156 30.86 19.15 34.71
N VAL A 157 29.59 19.55 34.83
CA VAL A 157 29.04 20.17 36.05
C VAL A 157 29.25 19.27 37.27
N GLY A 158 29.09 17.95 37.11
CA GLY A 158 29.36 16.98 38.16
C GLY A 158 30.82 17.02 38.65
N ARG A 159 31.79 17.08 37.71
CA ARG A 159 33.22 17.21 38.04
C ARG A 159 33.54 18.53 38.72
N ASP A 160 33.04 19.64 38.19
CA ASP A 160 33.24 20.97 38.77
C ASP A 160 32.70 21.05 40.21
N LEU A 161 31.55 20.41 40.46
CA LEU A 161 30.97 20.35 41.80
C LEU A 161 31.87 19.55 42.77
N GLU A 162 32.45 18.46 42.31
CA GLU A 162 33.36 17.63 43.09
C GLU A 162 34.65 18.39 43.43
N GLU A 163 35.26 19.04 42.44
CA GLU A 163 36.45 19.89 42.64
C GLU A 163 36.18 21.02 43.64
N ARG A 164 35.04 21.71 43.52
CA ARG A 164 34.63 22.76 44.47
C ARG A 164 34.43 22.22 45.87
N ARG A 165 33.89 21.01 46.03
CA ARG A 165 33.74 20.37 47.36
C ARG A 165 35.11 20.10 47.99
N PHE A 166 36.05 19.57 47.21
CA PHE A 166 37.42 19.37 47.68
C PHE A 166 38.09 20.69 48.07
N GLU A 167 37.90 21.74 47.27
CA GLU A 167 38.47 23.05 47.57
C GLU A 167 37.88 23.66 48.86
N VAL A 168 36.56 23.55 49.07
CA VAL A 168 35.92 24.01 50.30
C VAL A 168 36.49 23.29 51.52
N LEU A 169 36.63 21.97 51.47
CA LEU A 169 37.22 21.20 52.57
C LEU A 169 38.66 21.62 52.86
N ARG A 170 39.46 21.83 51.80
CA ARG A 170 40.84 22.32 51.94
C ARG A 170 40.87 23.69 52.61
N LEU A 171 40.03 24.63 52.18
CA LEU A 171 39.96 25.98 52.74
C LEU A 171 39.47 25.96 54.20
N GLN A 172 38.52 25.08 54.55
CA GLN A 172 38.09 24.89 55.93
C GLN A 172 39.25 24.45 56.83
N ASN A 173 40.03 23.44 56.40
CA ASN A 173 41.20 23.00 57.15
C ASN A 173 42.25 24.11 57.30
N GLN A 174 42.51 24.88 56.23
CA GLN A 174 43.44 26.02 56.30
C GLN A 174 42.95 27.12 57.26
N LEU A 175 41.63 27.37 57.29
CA LEU A 175 41.03 28.33 58.22
C LEU A 175 41.18 27.88 59.67
N GLU A 176 41.01 26.59 59.96
CA GLU A 176 41.23 26.03 61.31
C GLU A 176 42.68 26.20 61.75
N LEU A 177 43.65 25.83 60.89
CA LEU A 177 45.07 26.04 61.18
C LEU A 177 45.40 27.51 61.47
N LEU A 178 44.88 28.44 60.67
CA LEU A 178 45.09 29.87 60.89
C LEU A 178 44.47 30.38 62.20
N ARG A 179 43.36 29.78 62.64
CA ARG A 179 42.74 30.11 63.93
C ARG A 179 43.60 29.61 65.10
N ASP A 180 44.16 28.42 64.98
CA ASP A 180 45.08 27.87 65.98
C ASP A 180 46.37 28.69 66.07
N ASP A 181 46.96 29.06 64.92
CA ASP A 181 48.13 29.93 64.85
C ASP A 181 47.85 31.31 65.47
N LEU A 182 46.68 31.90 65.16
CA LEU A 182 46.26 33.17 65.73
C LEU A 182 46.13 33.07 67.26
N PHE A 183 45.54 31.99 67.77
CA PHE A 183 45.41 31.75 69.21
C PHE A 183 46.78 31.63 69.88
N ALA A 184 47.70 30.85 69.28
CA ALA A 184 49.06 30.71 69.80
C ALA A 184 49.82 32.05 69.81
N ALA A 185 49.70 32.85 68.75
CA ALA A 185 50.30 34.18 68.68
C ALA A 185 49.72 35.15 69.73
N GLN A 186 48.41 35.05 70.01
CA GLN A 186 47.78 35.85 71.07
C GLN A 186 48.29 35.48 72.46
N GLU A 187 48.46 34.19 72.75
CA GLU A 187 49.03 33.72 74.02
C GLU A 187 50.50 34.15 74.16
N GLN A 188 51.31 34.03 73.11
CA GLN A 188 52.69 34.53 73.11
C GLN A 188 52.76 36.03 73.37
N ARG A 189 51.88 36.82 72.73
CA ARG A 189 51.82 38.26 72.97
C ARG A 189 51.51 38.57 74.43
N ARG A 190 50.55 37.89 75.04
CA ARG A 190 50.22 38.06 76.47
C ARG A 190 51.41 37.75 77.37
N ALA A 191 52.11 36.64 77.11
CA ALA A 191 53.30 36.27 77.88
C ALA A 191 54.42 37.33 77.77
N LEU A 192 54.64 37.89 76.57
CA LEU A 192 55.60 38.97 76.35
C LEU A 192 55.18 40.29 77.03
N GLU A 193 53.88 40.61 77.05
CA GLU A 193 53.34 41.77 77.76
C GLU A 193 53.55 41.64 79.29
N ASP A 194 53.38 40.44 79.84
CA ASP A 194 53.65 40.12 81.24
C ASP A 194 55.16 40.24 81.57
N GLU A 195 56.03 39.67 80.73
CA GLU A 195 57.49 39.79 80.88
C GLU A 195 57.95 41.26 80.82
N LEU A 196 57.44 42.03 79.86
CA LEU A 196 57.73 43.45 79.75
C LEU A 196 57.34 44.20 81.02
N THR A 197 56.17 43.90 81.58
CA THR A 197 55.69 44.49 82.83
C THR A 197 56.64 44.16 83.98
N GLN A 198 57.05 42.90 84.13
CA GLN A 198 58.00 42.48 85.17
C GLN A 198 59.37 43.16 85.03
N LEU A 199 59.86 43.31 83.79
CA LEU A 199 61.13 44.01 83.51
C LEU A 199 61.06 45.49 83.86
N LEU A 200 59.96 46.17 83.50
CA LEU A 200 59.74 47.58 83.86
C LEU A 200 59.73 47.77 85.38
N GLU A 201 59.04 46.90 86.12
CA GLU A 201 59.07 46.96 87.58
C GLU A 201 60.47 46.69 88.15
N ALA A 202 61.19 45.72 87.60
CA ALA A 202 62.56 45.40 88.03
C ALA A 202 63.49 46.60 87.77
N GLN A 203 63.36 47.25 86.62
CA GLN A 203 64.07 48.48 86.29
C GLN A 203 63.76 49.58 87.31
N GLN A 204 62.49 49.85 87.60
CA GLN A 204 62.10 50.85 88.61
C GLN A 204 62.64 50.52 90.01
N ARG A 205 62.69 49.23 90.40
CA ARG A 205 63.31 48.80 91.67
C ARG A 205 64.81 49.07 91.67
N LEU A 206 65.50 48.79 90.57
CA LEU A 206 66.94 49.05 90.41
C LEU A 206 67.26 50.55 90.40
N GLU A 207 66.45 51.36 89.72
CA GLU A 207 66.59 52.82 89.71
C GLU A 207 66.40 53.42 91.11
N ARG A 208 65.38 52.99 91.85
CA ARG A 208 65.18 53.36 93.26
C ARG A 208 66.38 52.98 94.12
N ARG A 209 66.91 51.75 93.97
CA ARG A 209 68.14 51.32 94.68
C ARG A 209 69.34 52.17 94.30
N ARG A 210 69.50 52.52 93.02
CA ARG A 210 70.59 53.39 92.55
C ARG A 210 70.51 54.77 93.20
N GLN A 211 69.32 55.38 93.24
CA GLN A 211 69.09 56.66 93.91
C GLN A 211 69.45 56.58 95.40
N GLN A 212 68.97 55.56 96.11
CA GLN A 212 69.31 55.35 97.53
C GLN A 212 70.81 55.17 97.77
N LEU A 213 71.51 54.45 96.88
CA LEU A 213 72.97 54.30 96.98
C LEU A 213 73.70 55.61 96.69
N GLN A 214 73.22 56.40 95.73
CA GLN A 214 73.77 57.74 95.45
C GLN A 214 73.58 58.70 96.62
N GLU A 215 72.42 58.69 97.29
CA GLU A 215 72.19 59.47 98.52
C GLU A 215 73.15 59.06 99.64
N ARG A 216 73.30 57.75 99.90
CA ARG A 216 74.22 57.21 100.93
C ARG A 216 75.70 57.45 100.64
N LEU A 217 76.10 57.50 99.37
CA LEU A 217 77.48 57.77 98.96
C LEU A 217 77.76 59.28 98.83
N GLY A 218 76.73 60.08 98.55
CA GLY A 218 76.78 61.55 98.57
C GLY A 218 76.80 62.14 99.98
N GLU A 219 76.34 61.40 101.00
CA GLU A 219 76.53 61.74 102.43
C GLU A 219 77.97 61.54 102.94
N LYS A 220 78.91 61.18 102.05
CA LYS A 220 80.35 61.23 102.33
C LYS A 220 81.02 62.23 101.40
N TYR A 221 80.79 63.52 101.61
CA TYR A 221 81.77 64.61 101.59
C TYR A 221 81.16 65.87 102.21
#